data_AF-A0A1G2E0N5-F1
#
_entry.id   AF-A0A1G2E0N5-F1
#
_cell.length_a   1.000
_cell.length_b   1.000
_cell.length_c   1.000
_cell.angle_alpha   90.00
_cell.angle_beta   90.00
_cell.angle_gamma   90.00
#
_symmetry.space_group_name_H-M   'P 1'
#
loop_
_entity.id
_entity.type
_entity.pdbx_description
1 polymer ?
#
loop_
_entity_poly.entity_id
_entity_poly.type
_entity_poly.pdbx_seq_one_letter_code
_entity_poly.pdbx_strand_id
1 'polypeptide(L)'
;MNKKLLGLGVAALVLGGIGVSAGTALAYRGDPSVKGPNYSVERHEAMEKAFENKDYAAWKTLMQGRGRVTQVVTQENFAKFAEAHELAEQGKIAEAKQIRNELGLGLGQGAGRGMGRHMNR
;
A
#
# COMPACT_ATOMS: atom_id res chain seq x y z
N MET A 1 -70.86 10.26 30.70
CA MET A 1 -70.94 8.83 31.11
C MET A 1 -69.68 8.13 30.59
N ASN A 2 -68.93 7.49 31.49
CA ASN A 2 -67.63 6.86 31.23
C ASN A 2 -67.70 5.64 30.29
N LYS A 3 -66.58 5.36 29.58
CA LYS A 3 -65.89 4.05 29.53
C LYS A 3 -64.56 4.15 28.77
N LYS A 4 -63.47 3.71 29.42
CA LYS A 4 -62.12 3.50 28.86
C LYS A 4 -62.04 2.08 28.26
N LEU A 5 -61.28 1.92 27.16
CA LEU A 5 -60.65 0.68 26.65
C LEU A 5 -59.76 1.13 25.47
N LEU A 6 -58.44 1.39 25.60
CA LEU A 6 -57.31 0.45 25.71
C LEU A 6 -57.40 -0.76 24.76
N GLY A 7 -56.61 -0.70 23.68
CA GLY A 7 -56.33 -1.81 22.76
C GLY A 7 -55.08 -1.50 21.92
N LEU A 8 -53.96 -2.08 22.33
CA LEU A 8 -52.61 -2.04 21.71
C LEU A 8 -52.53 -2.95 20.46
N GLY A 9 -51.68 -2.57 19.51
CA GLY A 9 -51.03 -3.47 18.55
C GLY A 9 -51.71 -3.52 17.17
N VAL A 10 -51.02 -3.51 16.03
CA VAL A 10 -49.60 -3.71 15.71
C VAL A 10 -49.31 -2.95 14.42
N ALA A 11 -48.26 -2.13 14.44
CA ALA A 11 -47.68 -1.53 13.24
C ALA A 11 -46.85 -2.59 12.50
N ALA A 12 -47.28 -3.01 11.32
CA ALA A 12 -46.49 -3.86 10.44
C ALA A 12 -45.70 -2.98 9.45
N LEU A 13 -44.61 -2.37 9.92
CA LEU A 13 -43.57 -1.80 9.08
C LEU A 13 -42.76 -2.98 8.51
N VAL A 14 -43.09 -3.41 7.29
CA VAL A 14 -42.26 -4.37 6.55
C VAL A 14 -41.01 -3.64 6.07
N LEU A 15 -40.00 -3.54 6.93
CA LEU A 15 -38.64 -3.24 6.53
C LEU A 15 -38.08 -4.51 5.86
N GLY A 16 -38.27 -4.59 4.54
CA GLY A 16 -37.57 -5.56 3.70
C GLY A 16 -36.06 -5.33 3.83
N GLY A 17 -35.42 -6.13 4.67
CA GLY A 17 -33.98 -6.11 4.87
C GLY A 17 -33.26 -6.47 3.57
N ILE A 18 -32.70 -5.47 2.89
CA ILE A 18 -31.63 -5.71 1.93
C ILE A 18 -30.40 -6.06 2.76
N GLY A 19 -30.24 -7.35 3.05
CA GLY A 19 -28.98 -7.90 3.54
C GLY A 19 -27.95 -7.74 2.43
N VAL A 20 -27.28 -6.60 2.37
CA VAL A 20 -26.03 -6.47 1.62
C VAL A 20 -25.02 -7.30 2.40
N SER A 21 -24.85 -8.55 1.99
CA SER A 21 -23.70 -9.36 2.40
C SER A 21 -22.45 -8.60 1.97
N ALA A 22 -21.82 -7.91 2.91
CA ALA A 22 -20.49 -7.39 2.75
C ALA A 22 -19.57 -8.61 2.56
N GLY A 23 -19.38 -9.02 1.31
CA GLY A 23 -18.40 -10.02 0.95
C GLY A 23 -17.07 -9.58 1.54
N THR A 24 -16.52 -10.38 2.46
CA THR A 24 -15.19 -10.14 3.00
C THR A 24 -14.23 -10.21 1.83
N ALA A 25 -13.83 -9.05 1.32
CA ALA A 25 -12.73 -8.96 0.38
C ALA A 25 -11.51 -9.51 1.12
N LEU A 26 -11.07 -10.71 0.74
CA LEU A 26 -9.79 -11.26 1.15
C LEU A 26 -8.73 -10.39 0.49
N ALA A 27 -8.37 -9.28 1.13
CA ALA A 27 -7.18 -8.55 0.75
C ALA A 27 -6.02 -9.53 0.85
N TYR A 28 -5.41 -9.85 -0.29
CA TYR A 28 -4.23 -10.69 -0.37
C TYR A 28 -3.22 -10.17 0.65
N ARG A 29 -3.02 -10.93 1.74
CA ARG A 29 -2.17 -10.52 2.86
C ARG A 29 -0.68 -10.54 2.51
N GLY A 30 -0.32 -11.01 1.31
CA GLY A 30 1.06 -11.12 0.85
C GLY A 30 1.80 -12.20 1.63
N ASP A 31 2.19 -13.28 0.98
CA ASP A 31 3.23 -14.13 1.54
C ASP A 31 4.59 -13.39 1.38
N PRO A 32 5.29 -13.05 2.49
CA PRO A 32 6.57 -12.34 2.43
C PRO A 32 7.69 -13.16 1.74
N SER A 33 7.50 -14.48 1.62
CA SER A 33 8.45 -15.36 0.94
C SER A 33 8.32 -15.30 -0.59
N VAL A 34 7.19 -14.82 -1.13
CA VAL A 34 6.94 -14.72 -2.57
C VAL A 34 7.77 -13.58 -3.16
N LYS A 35 8.79 -13.95 -3.92
CA LYS A 35 9.66 -13.02 -4.63
C LYS A 35 9.03 -12.61 -5.97
N GLY A 36 9.19 -11.34 -6.34
CA GLY A 36 8.68 -10.83 -7.61
C GLY A 36 9.45 -11.38 -8.83
N PRO A 37 8.91 -11.25 -10.04
CA PRO A 37 9.50 -11.79 -11.28
C PRO A 37 10.86 -11.19 -11.65
N ASN A 38 11.28 -10.11 -10.98
CA ASN A 38 12.57 -9.45 -11.17
C ASN A 38 13.56 -9.72 -10.03
N TYR A 39 13.29 -10.71 -9.18
CA TYR A 39 14.19 -11.10 -8.10
C TYR A 39 15.21 -12.12 -8.59
N SER A 40 16.49 -11.85 -8.34
CA SER A 40 17.56 -12.84 -8.28
C SER A 40 18.41 -12.52 -7.05
N VAL A 41 19.13 -13.51 -6.51
CA VAL A 41 19.98 -13.32 -5.33
C VAL A 41 21.09 -12.30 -5.66
N GLU A 42 21.72 -12.42 -6.83
CA GLU A 42 22.80 -11.53 -7.26
C GLU A 42 22.31 -10.08 -7.37
N ARG A 43 21.10 -9.88 -7.93
CA ARG A 43 20.52 -8.54 -8.05
C ARG A 43 20.21 -7.95 -6.68
N HIS A 44 19.70 -8.76 -5.75
CA HIS A 44 19.39 -8.31 -4.40
C HIS A 44 20.66 -7.90 -3.66
N GLU A 45 21.70 -8.72 -3.65
CA GLU A 45 22.99 -8.40 -3.02
C GLU A 45 23.64 -7.15 -3.65
N ALA A 46 23.59 -7.00 -4.97
CA ALA A 46 24.08 -5.80 -5.65
C ALA A 46 23.27 -4.55 -5.26
N MET A 47 21.97 -4.70 -5.01
CA MET A 47 21.13 -3.60 -4.53
C MET A 47 21.46 -3.22 -3.09
N GLU A 48 21.64 -4.20 -2.19
CA GLU A 48 22.02 -3.94 -0.80
C GLU A 48 23.34 -3.20 -0.71
N LYS A 49 24.36 -3.66 -1.45
CA LYS A 49 25.65 -2.96 -1.53
C LYS A 49 25.53 -1.53 -2.05
N ALA A 50 24.61 -1.27 -2.98
CA ALA A 50 24.38 0.08 -3.48
C ALA A 50 23.76 0.99 -2.39
N PHE A 51 22.90 0.45 -1.54
CA PHE A 51 22.35 1.18 -0.39
C PHE A 51 23.38 1.40 0.71
N GLU A 52 24.10 0.36 1.11
CA GLU A 52 25.17 0.42 2.14
C GLU A 52 26.24 1.46 1.78
N ASN A 53 26.72 1.43 0.53
CA ASN A 53 27.75 2.35 0.05
C ASN A 53 27.20 3.71 -0.41
N LYS A 54 25.87 3.91 -0.35
CA LYS A 54 25.20 5.10 -0.89
C LYS A 54 25.58 5.39 -2.36
N ASP A 55 25.77 4.33 -3.14
CA ASP A 55 26.14 4.40 -4.56
C ASP A 55 24.92 4.53 -5.47
N TYR A 56 24.58 5.79 -5.78
CA TYR A 56 23.48 6.13 -6.69
C TYR A 56 23.69 5.59 -8.11
N ALA A 57 24.93 5.54 -8.61
CA ALA A 57 25.21 5.12 -9.99
C ALA A 57 24.98 3.61 -10.16
N ALA A 58 25.46 2.81 -9.19
CA ALA A 58 25.18 1.38 -9.13
C ALA A 58 23.68 1.12 -9.00
N TRP A 59 23.01 1.82 -8.07
CA TRP A 59 21.56 1.71 -7.88
C TRP A 59 20.78 2.03 -9.16
N LYS A 60 21.10 3.15 -9.82
CA LYS A 60 20.42 3.58 -11.05
C LYS A 60 20.56 2.55 -12.18
N THR A 61 21.74 1.95 -12.31
CA THR A 61 22.02 0.90 -13.30
C THR A 61 21.17 -0.35 -13.02
N LEU A 62 21.09 -0.78 -11.76
CA LEU A 62 20.28 -1.93 -11.33
C LEU A 62 18.77 -1.70 -11.47
N MET A 63 18.33 -0.45 -11.38
CA MET A 63 16.94 -0.07 -11.57
C MET A 63 16.52 0.02 -13.03
N GLN A 64 17.46 0.25 -13.97
CA GLN A 64 17.19 0.32 -15.42
C GLN A 64 16.02 1.26 -15.80
N GLY A 65 15.82 2.35 -15.06
CA GLY A 65 14.71 3.28 -15.27
C GLY A 65 13.32 2.73 -14.93
N ARG A 66 13.23 1.59 -14.24
CA ARG A 66 11.97 0.94 -13.91
C ARG A 66 11.34 1.56 -12.66
N GLY A 67 10.06 1.93 -12.80
CA GLY A 67 9.23 2.39 -11.69
C GLY A 67 9.43 3.87 -11.36
N ARG A 68 8.45 4.45 -10.68
CA ARG A 68 8.42 5.88 -10.32
C ARG A 68 9.61 6.31 -9.47
N VAL A 69 10.22 5.40 -8.73
CA VAL A 69 11.37 5.70 -7.87
C VAL A 69 12.56 6.28 -8.64
N THR A 70 12.80 5.85 -9.89
CA THR A 70 13.91 6.38 -10.71
C THR A 70 13.66 7.79 -11.25
N GLN A 71 12.43 8.30 -11.15
CA GLN A 71 12.07 9.66 -11.57
C GLN A 71 12.20 10.67 -10.43
N VAL A 72 12.18 10.17 -9.20
CA VAL A 72 12.10 10.96 -7.97
C VAL A 72 13.42 10.95 -7.21
N VAL A 73 14.10 9.80 -7.21
CA VAL A 73 15.40 9.65 -6.57
C VAL A 73 16.48 10.16 -7.50
N THR A 74 17.28 11.10 -6.99
CA THR A 74 18.43 11.72 -7.64
C THR A 74 19.68 11.45 -6.82
N GLN A 75 20.86 11.77 -7.36
CA GLN A 75 22.11 11.63 -6.62
C GLN A 75 22.11 12.43 -5.30
N GLU A 76 21.47 13.61 -5.30
CA GLU A 76 21.41 14.53 -4.17
C GLU A 76 20.56 13.99 -3.01
N ASN A 77 19.50 13.23 -3.32
CA ASN A 77 18.58 12.70 -2.32
C ASN A 77 18.75 11.19 -2.06
N PHE A 78 19.67 10.53 -2.78
CA PHE A 78 19.90 9.09 -2.66
C PHE A 78 20.30 8.67 -1.24
N ALA A 79 21.10 9.49 -0.54
CA ALA A 79 21.47 9.20 0.84
C ALA A 79 20.26 9.11 1.79
N LYS A 80 19.25 9.98 1.62
CA LYS A 80 17.98 9.91 2.37
C LYS A 80 17.16 8.69 1.96
N PHE A 81 17.19 8.35 0.67
CA PHE A 81 16.49 7.16 0.19
C PHE A 81 17.11 5.86 0.75
N ALA A 82 18.45 5.80 0.86
CA ALA A 82 19.16 4.69 1.49
C ALA A 82 18.86 4.59 2.99
N GLU A 83 18.79 5.71 3.71
CA GLU A 83 18.35 5.74 5.11
C GLU A 83 16.94 5.18 5.29
N ALA A 84 16.01 5.53 4.39
CA ALA A 84 14.67 4.97 4.40
C ALA A 84 14.65 3.45 4.17
N HIS A 85 15.58 2.92 3.37
CA HIS A 85 15.74 1.48 3.17
C HIS A 85 16.26 0.82 4.46
N GLU A 86 17.34 1.36 5.05
CA GLU A 86 17.92 0.86 6.30
C GLU A 86 16.90 0.83 7.45
N LEU A 87 16.12 1.90 7.62
CA LEU A 87 15.04 1.95 8.60
C LEU A 87 13.98 0.87 8.34
N ALA A 88 13.64 0.61 7.09
CA ALA A 88 12.68 -0.43 6.75
C ALA A 88 13.21 -1.83 7.09
N GLU A 89 14.50 -2.10 6.87
CA GLU A 89 15.16 -3.36 7.26
C GLU A 89 15.19 -3.57 8.77
N GLN A 90 15.36 -2.49 9.53
CA GLN A 90 15.27 -2.49 11.00
C GLN A 90 13.83 -2.66 11.51
N GLY A 91 12.83 -2.77 10.63
CA GLY A 91 11.41 -2.85 10.99
C GLY A 91 10.78 -1.51 11.36
N LYS A 92 11.51 -0.40 11.22
CA LYS A 92 11.05 0.99 11.46
C LYS A 92 10.28 1.52 10.25
N ILE A 93 9.18 0.84 9.94
CA ILE A 93 8.39 1.06 8.73
C ILE A 93 7.74 2.45 8.72
N ALA A 94 7.40 3.03 9.88
CA ALA A 94 6.76 4.34 9.96
C ALA A 94 7.74 5.46 9.59
N GLU A 95 8.95 5.40 10.12
CA GLU A 95 10.04 6.34 9.88
C GLU A 95 10.49 6.25 8.41
N ALA A 96 10.69 5.03 7.91
CA ALA A 96 10.99 4.79 6.50
C ALA A 96 9.91 5.38 5.57
N LYS A 97 8.62 5.22 5.93
CA LYS A 97 7.51 5.80 5.17
C LYS A 97 7.52 7.33 5.19
N GLN A 98 7.87 7.95 6.31
CA GLN A 98 7.96 9.41 6.39
C GLN A 98 8.99 9.96 5.41
N ILE A 99 10.20 9.42 5.42
CA ILE A 99 11.26 9.84 4.48
C ILE A 99 10.83 9.60 3.04
N ARG A 100 10.21 8.44 2.75
CA ARG A 100 9.67 8.18 1.40
C ARG A 100 8.59 9.17 1.01
N ASN A 101 7.72 9.60 1.93
CA ASN A 101 6.72 10.63 1.65
C ASN A 101 7.36 11.99 1.37
N GLU A 102 8.37 12.39 2.14
CA GLU A 102 9.12 13.63 1.95
C GLU A 102 9.84 13.66 0.60
N LEU A 103 10.40 12.52 0.19
CA LEU A 103 10.98 12.35 -1.14
C LEU A 103 9.92 12.36 -2.24
N GLY A 104 8.62 12.33 -1.92
CA GLY A 104 7.55 12.24 -2.89
C GLY A 104 7.28 10.82 -3.38
N LEU A 105 7.94 9.80 -2.83
CA LEU A 105 7.69 8.36 -3.08
C LEU A 105 6.48 7.80 -2.32
N GLY A 106 5.80 8.64 -1.55
CA GLY A 106 4.59 8.28 -0.83
C GLY A 106 3.51 7.73 -1.75
N LEU A 107 2.80 6.72 -1.25
CA LEU A 107 1.51 6.34 -1.80
C LEU A 107 0.57 7.49 -1.42
N GLY A 108 0.34 8.44 -2.33
CA GLY A 108 -0.74 9.41 -2.15
C GLY A 108 -2.03 8.68 -1.76
N GLN A 109 -2.96 9.35 -1.07
CA GLN A 109 -4.20 8.76 -0.53
C GLN A 109 -5.09 7.99 -1.54
N GLY A 110 -4.72 7.93 -2.83
CA GLY A 110 -5.37 7.14 -3.88
C GLY A 110 -4.53 6.05 -4.56
N ALA A 111 -3.23 5.88 -4.28
CA ALA A 111 -2.37 4.96 -5.06
C ALA A 111 -2.61 3.45 -4.80
N GLY A 112 -3.46 3.11 -3.83
CA GLY A 112 -3.91 1.74 -3.56
C GLY A 112 -5.29 1.37 -4.14
N ARG A 113 -6.00 2.31 -4.79
CA ARG A 113 -7.40 2.09 -5.27
C ARG A 113 -7.55 1.90 -6.78
N GLY A 114 -6.44 1.80 -7.54
CA GLY A 114 -6.48 1.99 -8.99
C GLY A 114 -6.24 0.77 -9.89
N MET A 115 -5.90 -0.41 -9.35
CA MET A 115 -5.50 -1.57 -10.18
C MET A 115 -6.63 -2.61 -10.35
N GLY A 116 -7.85 -2.13 -10.53
CA GLY A 116 -9.05 -2.96 -10.71
C GLY A 116 -10.06 -2.41 -11.73
N ARG A 117 -9.62 -1.53 -12.63
CA ARG A 117 -10.51 -0.91 -13.63
C ARG A 117 -10.00 -1.07 -15.06
N HIS A 118 -9.57 -2.28 -15.41
CA HIS A 118 -9.68 -2.76 -16.80
C HIS A 118 -10.95 -3.61 -16.92
N MET A 119 -12.09 -2.92 -16.84
CA MET A 119 -13.37 -3.45 -17.25
C MET A 119 -13.85 -2.51 -18.35
N ASN A 120 -13.57 -2.90 -19.59
CA ASN A 120 -14.03 -2.30 -20.84
C ASN A 120 -13.42 -3.15 -21.97
N ARG A 121 -14.15 -3.72 -22.92
CA ARG A 121 -15.52 -3.55 -23.38
C ARG A 121 -16.00 -4.87 -23.98
#